data_AF-A0A822GT33-F1
#
_entry.id   AF-A0A822GT33-F1
#
_cell.length_a   1.000
_cell.length_b   1.000
_cell.length_c   1.000
_cell.angle_alpha   90.00
_cell.angle_beta   90.00
_cell.angle_gamma   90.00
#
_symmetry.space_group_name_H-M   'P 1'
#
loop_
_entity.id
_entity.type
_entity.pdbx_description
1 polymer ?
#
loop_
_entity_poly.entity_id
_entity_poly.type
_entity_poly.pdbx_seq_one_letter_code
_entity_poly.pdbx_strand_id
1 'polypeptide(L)'
;MEYSHQNLDSYFMWSQLIVEVLLKMEETVHQNNFDLFIKNCRKQYDGNVNDMEIIHQMEEYYDAQAALYWYTRDSFLYRILNRALRCRDDHTLISLSFFIRDIYSRLKFEQKKFANESTINITNKK
;
A
#
# COMPACT_ATOMS: atom_id res chain seq x y z
N MET A 1 -1.68 35.13 5.77
CA MET A 1 -1.43 33.71 6.12
C MET A 1 -2.73 32.92 5.95
N GLU A 2 -3.22 32.78 4.72
CA GLU A 2 -4.49 32.08 4.41
C GLU A 2 -4.32 30.94 3.39
N TYR A 3 -3.12 30.76 2.84
CA TYR A 3 -2.82 29.73 1.83
C TYR A 3 -2.59 28.32 2.39
N SER A 4 -2.59 28.13 3.71
CA SER A 4 -2.36 26.84 4.36
C SER A 4 -3.60 25.94 4.36
N HIS A 5 -4.80 26.51 4.55
CA HIS A 5 -6.04 25.72 4.64
C HIS A 5 -6.50 25.17 3.28
N GLN A 6 -6.50 26.01 2.23
CA GLN A 6 -6.91 25.57 0.88
C GLN A 6 -6.01 24.46 0.30
N ASN A 7 -4.72 24.47 0.62
CA ASN A 7 -3.77 23.44 0.17
C ASN A 7 -3.94 22.10 0.90
N LEU A 8 -4.27 22.13 2.20
CA LEU A 8 -4.55 20.91 2.98
C LEU A 8 -5.81 20.22 2.45
N ASP A 9 -6.86 20.99 2.16
CA ASP A 9 -8.10 20.47 1.59
C ASP A 9 -7.86 19.87 0.20
N SER A 10 -7.06 20.54 -0.64
CA SER A 10 -6.71 20.02 -1.98
C SER A 10 -5.87 18.73 -1.91
N TYR A 11 -4.88 18.66 -1.02
CA TYR A 11 -4.07 17.45 -0.84
C TYR A 11 -4.91 16.28 -0.31
N PHE A 12 -5.77 16.55 0.66
CA PHE A 12 -6.67 15.54 1.21
C PHE A 12 -7.64 15.01 0.13
N MET A 13 -8.31 15.89 -0.60
CA MET A 13 -9.22 15.51 -1.69
C MET A 13 -8.49 14.71 -2.78
N TRP A 14 -7.28 15.12 -3.16
CA TRP A 14 -6.44 14.36 -4.09
C TRP A 14 -6.12 12.97 -3.54
N SER A 15 -5.72 12.88 -2.27
CA SER A 15 -5.37 11.61 -1.64
C SER A 15 -6.55 10.64 -1.55
N GLN A 16 -7.76 11.15 -1.27
CA GLN A 16 -8.97 10.35 -1.29
C GLN A 16 -9.30 9.86 -2.70
N LEU A 17 -9.27 10.76 -3.68
CA LEU A 17 -9.60 10.43 -5.07
C LEU A 17 -8.62 9.39 -5.64
N ILE A 18 -7.30 9.58 -5.45
CA ILE A 18 -6.32 8.64 -5.98
C ILE A 18 -6.45 7.26 -5.33
N VAL A 19 -6.65 7.18 -4.01
CA VAL A 19 -6.87 5.90 -3.33
C VAL A 19 -8.13 5.24 -3.86
N GLU A 20 -9.24 5.97 -4.02
CA GLU A 20 -10.46 5.41 -4.60
C GLU A 20 -10.27 4.87 -6.01
N VAL A 21 -9.56 5.60 -6.87
CA VAL A 21 -9.28 5.17 -8.24
C VAL A 21 -8.44 3.90 -8.24
N LEU A 22 -7.37 3.86 -7.45
CA LEU A 22 -6.48 2.69 -7.35
C LEU A 22 -7.22 1.45 -6.83
N LEU A 23 -8.15 1.62 -5.89
CA LEU A 23 -8.96 0.53 -5.33
C LEU A 23 -10.01 -0.02 -6.29
N LYS A 24 -10.47 0.77 -7.26
CA LYS A 24 -11.49 0.40 -8.24
C LYS A 24 -10.90 -0.19 -9.53
N MET A 25 -9.58 -0.31 -9.64
CA MET A 25 -8.93 -0.93 -10.80
C MET A 25 -9.27 -2.42 -10.91
N GLU A 26 -9.32 -2.91 -12.14
CA GLU A 26 -9.58 -4.32 -12.43
C GLU A 26 -8.46 -5.22 -11.89
N GLU A 27 -8.81 -6.45 -11.51
CA GLU A 27 -7.86 -7.39 -10.91
C GLU A 27 -6.72 -7.81 -11.87
N THR A 28 -7.02 -7.91 -13.16
CA THR A 28 -6.05 -8.16 -14.22
C THR A 28 -4.98 -7.07 -14.31
N VAL A 29 -5.35 -5.81 -14.02
CA VAL A 29 -4.41 -4.68 -13.97
C VAL A 29 -3.47 -4.82 -12.78
N HIS A 30 -3.95 -5.29 -11.63
CA HIS A 30 -3.10 -5.49 -10.45
C HIS A 30 -2.06 -6.59 -10.63
N GLN A 31 -2.42 -7.73 -11.23
CA GLN A 31 -1.46 -8.81 -11.50
C GLN A 31 -0.35 -8.33 -12.44
N ASN A 32 -0.72 -7.68 -13.55
CA ASN A 32 0.25 -7.12 -14.50
C ASN A 32 1.17 -6.08 -13.83
N ASN A 33 0.61 -5.27 -12.92
CA ASN A 33 1.37 -4.27 -12.17
C ASN A 33 2.37 -4.91 -11.19
N PHE A 34 2.04 -6.04 -10.57
CA PHE A 34 2.97 -6.78 -9.70
C PHE A 34 4.20 -7.24 -10.48
N ASP A 35 4.00 -7.96 -11.59
CA ASP A 35 5.10 -8.51 -12.38
C ASP A 35 6.00 -7.38 -12.94
N LEU A 36 5.38 -6.31 -13.44
CA LEU A 36 6.10 -5.14 -13.93
C LEU A 36 6.86 -4.42 -12.80
N PHE A 37 6.25 -4.30 -11.62
CA PHE A 37 6.87 -3.69 -10.46
C PHE A 37 8.10 -4.47 -10.00
N ILE A 38 8.02 -5.80 -9.88
CA ILE A 38 9.16 -6.65 -9.52
C ILE A 38 10.28 -6.52 -10.55
N LYS A 39 9.94 -6.57 -11.84
CA LYS A 39 10.92 -6.37 -12.93
C LYS A 39 11.63 -5.02 -12.85
N ASN A 40 10.90 -3.95 -12.54
CA ASN A 40 11.48 -2.61 -12.39
C ASN A 40 12.36 -2.50 -11.14
N CYS A 41 11.95 -3.10 -10.02
CA CYS A 41 12.75 -3.14 -8.80
C CYS A 41 14.07 -3.88 -9.01
N ARG A 42 14.07 -5.03 -9.70
CA ARG A 42 15.30 -5.77 -10.02
C ARG A 42 16.30 -4.91 -10.81
N LYS A 43 15.82 -4.08 -11.73
CA LYS A 43 16.69 -3.14 -12.48
C LYS A 43 17.20 -2.00 -11.62
N GLN A 44 16.35 -1.46 -10.74
CA GLN A 44 16.69 -0.30 -9.92
C GLN A 44 17.68 -0.64 -8.81
N TYR A 45 17.59 -1.85 -8.23
CA TYR A 45 18.39 -2.30 -7.10
C TYR A 45 19.48 -3.29 -7.51
N ASP A 46 19.82 -3.36 -8.79
CA ASP A 46 20.91 -4.21 -9.27
C ASP A 46 22.22 -3.87 -8.52
N GLY A 47 22.93 -4.91 -8.08
CA GLY A 47 24.12 -4.78 -7.22
C GLY A 47 23.87 -4.51 -5.73
N ASN A 48 22.63 -4.22 -5.29
CA ASN A 48 22.29 -4.15 -3.86
C ASN A 48 21.77 -5.52 -3.38
N VAL A 49 22.68 -6.32 -2.80
CA VAL A 49 22.41 -7.68 -2.34
C VAL A 49 21.21 -7.75 -1.39
N ASN A 50 21.08 -6.79 -0.47
CA ASN A 50 20.02 -6.80 0.54
C ASN A 50 18.64 -6.56 -0.10
N ASP A 51 18.50 -5.51 -0.92
CA ASP A 51 17.22 -5.22 -1.56
C ASP A 51 16.87 -6.29 -2.61
N MET A 52 17.86 -6.87 -3.32
CA MET A 52 17.64 -7.97 -4.27
C MET A 52 17.11 -9.24 -3.61
N GLU A 53 17.61 -9.58 -2.43
CA GLU A 53 17.10 -10.69 -1.63
C GLU A 53 15.64 -10.44 -1.20
N ILE A 54 15.31 -9.23 -0.76
CA ILE A 54 13.94 -8.88 -0.39
C ILE A 54 13.01 -8.93 -1.61
N ILE A 55 13.46 -8.47 -2.78
CA ILE A 55 12.71 -8.55 -4.04
C ILE A 55 12.43 -10.01 -4.39
N HIS A 56 13.41 -10.90 -4.24
CA HIS A 56 13.23 -12.33 -4.48
C HIS A 56 12.21 -12.95 -3.52
N GLN A 57 12.32 -12.66 -2.22
CA GLN A 57 11.36 -13.12 -1.21
C GLN A 57 9.94 -12.62 -1.49
N MET A 58 9.80 -11.39 -1.98
CA MET A 58 8.50 -10.83 -2.35
C MET A 58 7.93 -11.55 -3.58
N GLU A 59 8.74 -11.79 -4.61
CA GLU A 59 8.27 -12.52 -5.80
C GLU A 59 7.81 -13.96 -5.48
N GLU A 60 8.48 -14.63 -4.55
CA GLU A 60 8.17 -16.02 -4.20
C GLU A 60 7.07 -16.17 -3.15
N TYR A 61 7.02 -15.27 -2.16
CA TYR A 61 6.20 -15.43 -0.95
C TYR A 61 5.19 -14.31 -0.73
N TYR A 62 5.04 -13.36 -1.65
CA TYR A 62 4.04 -12.31 -1.48
C TYR A 62 2.63 -12.88 -1.53
N ASP A 63 1.86 -12.56 -0.50
CA ASP A 63 0.43 -12.86 -0.39
C ASP A 63 -0.28 -11.61 0.16
N ALA A 64 -1.49 -11.35 -0.32
CA ALA A 64 -2.28 -10.18 0.04
C ALA A 64 -2.54 -10.09 1.57
N GLN A 65 -2.64 -11.23 2.27
CA GLN A 65 -2.83 -11.25 3.72
C GLN A 65 -1.59 -10.77 4.49
N ALA A 66 -0.41 -10.90 3.89
CA ALA A 66 0.87 -10.45 4.43
C ALA A 66 1.23 -9.01 4.03
N ALA A 67 0.38 -8.29 3.30
CA ALA A 67 0.69 -6.96 2.78
C ALA A 67 1.12 -5.95 3.87
N LEU A 68 0.51 -6.00 5.07
CA LEU A 68 0.93 -5.14 6.20
C LEU A 68 2.33 -5.47 6.72
N TYR A 69 2.71 -6.75 6.75
CA TYR A 69 4.06 -7.17 7.12
C TYR A 69 5.09 -6.59 6.13
N TRP A 70 4.82 -6.74 4.83
CA TRP A 70 5.67 -6.19 3.77
C TRP A 70 5.76 -4.65 3.82
N TYR A 71 4.67 -3.98 4.21
CA TYR A 71 4.63 -2.52 4.34
C TYR A 71 5.43 -2.01 5.55
N THR A 72 5.39 -2.74 6.65
CA THR A 72 6.01 -2.32 7.92
C THR A 72 7.46 -2.78 8.07
N ARG A 73 7.89 -3.77 7.29
CA ARG A 73 9.29 -4.18 7.17
C ARG A 73 10.11 -3.04 6.54
N ASP A 74 11.25 -2.72 7.15
CA ASP A 74 12.22 -1.82 6.52
C ASP A 74 12.75 -2.46 5.23
N SER A 75 12.28 -1.95 4.11
CA SER A 75 12.51 -2.50 2.78
C SER A 75 12.34 -1.42 1.71
N PHE A 76 12.80 -1.71 0.49
CA PHE A 76 12.56 -0.86 -0.67
C PHE A 76 11.07 -0.52 -0.83
N LEU A 77 10.17 -1.44 -0.51
CA LEU A 77 8.73 -1.30 -0.72
C LEU A 77 8.13 -0.19 0.14
N TYR A 78 8.47 -0.16 1.45
CA TYR A 78 8.10 0.94 2.34
C TYR A 78 8.61 2.29 1.81
N ARG A 79 9.88 2.35 1.38
CA ARG A 79 10.52 3.59 0.91
C ARG A 79 9.89 4.11 -0.37
N ILE A 80 9.64 3.24 -1.37
CA ILE A 80 9.05 3.61 -2.65
C ILE A 80 7.61 4.09 -2.45
N LEU A 81 6.78 3.32 -1.73
CA LEU A 81 5.38 3.69 -1.52
C LEU A 81 5.25 5.02 -0.77
N ASN A 82 5.98 5.20 0.33
CA ASN A 82 5.92 6.45 1.10
C ASN A 82 6.47 7.65 0.32
N ARG A 83 7.49 7.44 -0.54
CA ARG A 83 7.96 8.50 -1.43
C ARG A 83 6.91 8.84 -2.48
N ALA A 84 6.29 7.86 -3.12
CA ALA A 84 5.29 8.07 -4.16
C ALA A 84 4.08 8.84 -3.62
N LEU A 85 3.60 8.50 -2.42
CA LEU A 85 2.52 9.22 -1.74
C LEU A 85 2.87 10.67 -1.39
N ARG A 86 4.11 10.93 -0.95
CA ARG A 86 4.59 12.30 -0.63
C ARG A 86 4.79 13.15 -1.87
N CYS A 87 5.34 12.58 -2.93
CA CYS A 87 5.64 13.29 -4.17
C CYS A 87 4.49 13.33 -5.16
N ARG A 88 3.40 12.58 -4.92
CA ARG A 88 2.28 12.39 -5.85
C ARG A 88 2.74 11.81 -7.18
N ASP A 89 3.65 10.84 -7.12
CA ASP A 89 4.16 10.10 -8.27
C ASP A 89 3.08 9.10 -8.72
N ASP A 90 2.22 9.55 -9.62
CA ASP A 90 1.08 8.82 -10.17
C ASP A 90 1.52 7.52 -10.85
N HIS A 91 2.59 7.56 -11.65
CA HIS A 91 3.14 6.37 -12.30
C HIS A 91 3.54 5.29 -11.29
N THR A 92 4.27 5.66 -10.23
CA THR A 92 4.67 4.72 -9.19
C THR A 92 3.46 4.24 -8.37
N LEU A 93 2.50 5.11 -8.08
CA LEU A 93 1.28 4.75 -7.36
C LEU A 93 0.40 3.76 -8.16
N ILE A 94 0.29 3.95 -9.48
CA ILE A 94 -0.41 3.00 -10.36
C ILE A 94 0.32 1.65 -10.38
N SER A 95 1.65 1.65 -10.49
CA SER A 95 2.45 0.42 -10.43
C SER A 95 2.31 -0.30 -9.09
N LEU A 96 2.07 0.43 -8.00
CA LEU A 96 1.83 -0.10 -6.65
C LEU A 96 0.34 -0.29 -6.31
N SER A 97 -0.57 -0.15 -7.29
CA SER A 97 -2.01 -0.27 -7.06
C SER A 97 -2.41 -1.58 -6.40
N PHE A 98 -1.78 -2.70 -6.79
CA PHE A 98 -1.98 -4.02 -6.18
C PHE A 98 -1.70 -3.98 -4.67
N PHE A 99 -0.55 -3.41 -4.29
CA PHE A 99 -0.10 -3.38 -2.91
C PHE A 99 -0.95 -2.44 -2.04
N ILE A 100 -1.32 -1.29 -2.60
CA ILE A 100 -2.20 -0.33 -1.92
C ILE A 100 -3.58 -0.96 -1.67
N ARG A 101 -4.12 -1.71 -2.63
CA ARG A 101 -5.38 -2.45 -2.49
C ARG A 101 -5.29 -3.51 -1.39
N ASP A 102 -4.21 -4.26 -1.32
CA ASP A 102 -4.03 -5.30 -0.30
C ASP A 102 -3.86 -4.70 1.10
N ILE A 103 -3.06 -3.64 1.25
CA ILE A 103 -2.93 -2.88 2.50
C ILE A 103 -4.31 -2.38 2.95
N TYR A 104 -5.05 -1.73 2.07
CA TYR A 104 -6.36 -1.16 2.40
C TYR A 104 -7.36 -2.25 2.83
N SER A 105 -7.38 -3.37 2.10
CA SER A 105 -8.23 -4.51 2.40
C SER A 105 -7.88 -5.10 3.77
N ARG A 106 -6.59 -5.23 4.08
CA ARG A 106 -6.14 -5.74 5.38
C ARG A 106 -6.45 -4.76 6.52
N LEU A 107 -6.25 -3.46 6.33
CA LEU A 107 -6.63 -2.45 7.33
C LEU A 107 -8.12 -2.48 7.62
N LYS A 108 -8.99 -2.59 6.59
CA LYS A 108 -10.43 -2.75 6.78
C LYS A 108 -10.80 -4.02 7.53
N PHE A 109 -10.10 -5.12 7.24
CA PHE A 109 -10.31 -6.38 7.94
C PHE A 109 -9.97 -6.24 9.43
N GLU A 110 -8.78 -5.70 9.76
CA GLU A 110 -8.38 -5.49 11.16
C GLU A 110 -9.31 -4.50 11.88
N GLN A 111 -9.73 -3.41 11.22
CA GLN A 111 -10.70 -2.47 11.78
C GLN A 111 -12.01 -3.14 12.17
N LYS A 112 -12.57 -3.99 11.29
CA LYS A 112 -13.79 -4.77 11.58
C LYS A 112 -13.58 -5.75 12.73
N LYS A 113 -12.43 -6.42 12.76
CA LYS A 113 -12.06 -7.34 13.84
C LYS A 113 -12.04 -6.65 15.20
N PHE A 114 -11.37 -5.50 15.31
CA PHE A 114 -11.33 -4.72 16.55
C PHE A 114 -12.71 -4.22 16.98
N ALA A 115 -13.57 -3.79 16.06
CA ALA A 115 -14.94 -3.37 16.37
C ALA A 115 -15.79 -4.52 16.92
N ASN A 116 -15.65 -5.72 16.35
CA ASN A 116 -16.37 -6.92 16.78
C ASN A 116 -15.91 -7.41 18.16
N GLU A 117 -14.61 -7.44 18.42
CA GLU A 117 -14.04 -7.79 19.74
C GLU A 117 -14.50 -6.80 20.82
N SER A 118 -14.55 -5.50 20.50
CA SER A 118 -15.07 -4.47 21.40
C SER A 118 -16.55 -4.69 21.72
N THR A 119 -17.35 -5.08 20.73
CA THR A 119 -18.78 -5.37 20.91
C THR A 119 -18.99 -6.60 21.79
N ILE A 120 -18.28 -7.70 21.53
CA ILE A 120 -18.37 -8.95 22.32
C ILE A 120 -17.99 -8.71 23.79
N ASN A 121 -16.96 -7.91 24.04
CA ASN A 121 -16.53 -7.58 25.41
C ASN A 121 -17.54 -6.72 26.18
N ILE A 122 -18.37 -5.93 25.49
CA ILE A 122 -19.47 -5.18 26.13
C ILE A 122 -20.63 -6.13 26.47
N THR A 123 -20.96 -7.09 25.61
CA THR A 123 -22.06 -8.04 25.83
C THR A 123 -21.76 -9.03 26.94
N ASN A 124 -20.50 -9.49 27.07
CA ASN A 124 -20.08 -10.44 28.12
C ASN A 124 -19.91 -9.81 29.51
N LYS A 125 -20.06 -8.48 29.64
CA LYS A 125 -19.92 -7.73 30.89
C LYS A 125 -21.27 -7.29 31.49
N LYS A 126 -22.39 -7.75 30.92
CA LYS A 126 -23.75 -7.64 31.44
C LYS A 126 -24.24 -9.00 31.89
#